data_AF-A0AAE4JYI5-F1
#
_entry.id   AF-A0AAE4JYI5-F1
#
_cell.length_a   1.000
_cell.length_b   1.000
_cell.length_c   1.000
_cell.angle_alpha   90.00
_cell.angle_beta   90.00
_cell.angle_gamma   90.00
#
_symmetry.space_group_name_H-M   'P 1'
#
loop_
_entity.id
_entity.type
_entity.pdbx_description
1 polymer ?
#
loop_
_entity_poly.entity_id
_entity_poly.type
_entity_poly.pdbx_seq_one_letter_code
_entity_poly.pdbx_strand_id
1 'polypeptide(L)'
;MLNLEYFDDAGTATEAGVFIPLAALPGITAEELDASAPAKESKAILSILTKVYTYIAALSSPVLGFAVSKTTPSGAALDVVNQSFNATVNYLVNHAANTVGPVPVPGSGSNAGLGGLPITSVFPSAAKIAASGSVSGAGILIPTSELTPYGSPDQAAINAGADSRSWFSALMLYLTDQASARTASVASAIVSRSIGSATGTSFPASWIQATNPVSGVLLADVPKRSLITRTFSVTIQLLLDQATQEFDVRSVTA
;
A
#
# COMPACT_ATOMS: atom_id res chain seq x y z
N MET A 1 4.44 -6.18 14.66
CA MET A 1 5.22 -4.94 14.57
C MET A 1 5.84 -4.94 13.19
N LEU A 2 5.92 -3.78 12.54
CA LEU A 2 6.52 -3.72 11.21
C LEU A 2 8.05 -3.82 11.29
N ASN A 3 8.63 -4.62 10.41
CA ASN A 3 10.08 -4.77 10.25
C ASN A 3 10.55 -3.93 9.05
N LEU A 4 10.13 -2.67 8.96
CA LEU A 4 10.67 -1.74 7.97
C LEU A 4 12.05 -1.26 8.43
N GLU A 5 12.93 -0.96 7.48
CA GLU A 5 14.17 -0.25 7.80
C GLU A 5 13.94 1.25 7.60
N TYR A 6 14.28 2.02 8.62
CA TYR A 6 14.13 3.47 8.64
C TYR A 6 15.51 4.11 8.57
N PHE A 7 15.65 5.11 7.72
CA PHE A 7 16.88 5.85 7.51
C PHE A 7 16.60 7.33 7.71
N ASP A 8 17.26 7.94 8.69
CA ASP A 8 17.30 9.40 8.91
C ASP A 8 18.41 10.08 8.09
N ASP A 9 19.40 9.33 7.62
CA ASP A 9 20.42 9.75 6.64
C ASP A 9 20.86 8.56 5.74
N ALA A 10 21.89 8.73 4.92
CA ALA A 10 22.50 7.68 4.13
C ALA A 10 22.99 6.52 5.00
N GLY A 11 22.93 5.31 4.45
CA GLY A 11 23.17 4.09 5.22
C GLY A 11 23.36 2.85 4.35
N THR A 12 23.29 1.69 4.99
CA THR A 12 23.38 0.38 4.33
C THR A 12 22.18 -0.46 4.74
N ALA A 13 21.44 -0.96 3.75
CA ALA A 13 20.29 -1.81 3.98
C ALA A 13 20.70 -3.16 4.56
N THR A 14 19.98 -3.66 5.56
CA THR A 14 20.22 -5.01 6.10
C THR A 14 19.58 -6.08 5.22
N GLU A 15 18.39 -5.80 4.70
CA GLU A 15 17.57 -6.67 3.87
C GLU A 15 17.44 -6.14 2.45
N ALA A 16 17.11 -7.02 1.51
CA ALA A 16 16.75 -6.61 0.16
C ALA A 16 15.30 -6.12 0.12
N GLY A 17 15.06 -4.98 -0.50
CA GLY A 17 13.73 -4.40 -0.54
C GLY A 17 13.54 -3.29 -1.57
N VAL A 18 12.45 -2.56 -1.40
CA VAL A 18 12.17 -1.32 -2.13
C VAL A 18 12.38 -0.15 -1.19
N PHE A 19 13.37 0.68 -1.48
CA PHE A 19 13.61 1.93 -0.78
C PHE A 19 12.74 3.03 -1.36
N ILE A 20 12.02 3.72 -0.47
CA ILE A 20 11.21 4.90 -0.76
C ILE A 20 11.91 6.10 -0.11
N PRO A 21 12.42 7.06 -0.91
CA PRO A 21 13.11 8.23 -0.37
C PRO A 21 12.13 9.13 0.39
N LEU A 22 12.64 9.85 1.39
CA LEU A 22 11.86 10.80 2.20
C LEU A 22 11.07 11.81 1.36
N ALA A 23 11.65 12.28 0.24
CA ALA A 23 10.97 13.22 -0.67
C ALA A 23 9.66 12.66 -1.28
N ALA A 24 9.47 11.34 -1.30
CA ALA A 24 8.25 10.69 -1.76
C ALA A 24 7.23 10.46 -0.63
N LEU A 25 7.60 10.73 0.63
CA LEU A 25 6.84 10.46 1.85
C LEU A 25 6.32 11.77 2.45
N PRO A 26 5.03 12.11 2.27
CA PRO A 26 4.46 13.35 2.81
C PRO A 26 4.32 13.31 4.33
N GLY A 27 4.52 14.46 4.98
CA GLY A 27 4.19 14.65 6.40
C GLY A 27 5.07 13.89 7.38
N ILE A 28 6.31 13.58 6.98
CA ILE A 28 7.33 12.99 7.85
C ILE A 28 8.67 13.67 7.59
N THR A 29 9.47 13.88 8.64
CA THR A 29 10.84 14.42 8.54
C THR A 29 11.90 13.34 8.71
N ALA A 30 13.16 13.67 8.44
CA ALA A 30 14.28 12.74 8.62
C ALA A 30 14.45 12.35 10.10
N GLU A 31 14.33 13.31 11.01
CA GLU A 31 14.45 13.10 12.46
C GLU A 31 13.37 12.16 13.00
N GLU A 32 12.20 12.12 12.35
CA GLU A 32 11.09 11.24 12.71
C GLU A 32 11.29 9.80 12.22
N LEU A 33 12.29 9.56 11.38
CA LEU A 33 12.74 8.23 10.95
C LEU A 33 13.87 7.68 11.82
N ASP A 34 14.42 8.48 12.75
CA ASP A 34 15.45 8.02 13.68
C ASP A 34 15.01 6.80 14.49
N ALA A 35 15.98 5.96 14.85
CA ALA A 35 15.74 4.73 15.59
C ALA A 35 15.06 4.96 16.96
N SER A 36 15.27 6.11 17.60
CA SER A 36 14.69 6.45 18.90
C SER A 36 13.30 7.11 18.81
N ALA A 37 12.84 7.48 17.62
CA ALA A 37 11.58 8.21 17.44
C ALA A 37 10.36 7.34 17.83
N PRO A 38 9.55 7.75 18.83
CA PRO A 38 8.51 6.90 19.43
C PRO A 38 7.28 6.70 18.54
N ALA A 39 7.09 7.53 17.52
CA ALA A 39 5.94 7.49 16.61
C ALA A 39 6.30 7.10 15.16
N LYS A 40 7.56 6.71 14.90
CA LYS A 40 8.08 6.47 13.55
C LYS A 40 7.22 5.50 12.73
N GLU A 41 6.79 4.39 13.33
CA GLU A 41 5.97 3.39 12.64
C GLU A 41 4.63 3.99 12.21
N SER A 42 3.95 4.70 13.11
CA SER A 42 2.67 5.35 12.83
C SER A 42 2.78 6.46 11.78
N LYS A 43 3.84 7.28 11.83
CA LYS A 43 4.11 8.34 10.83
C LYS A 43 4.43 7.75 9.47
N ALA A 44 5.28 6.72 9.42
CA ALA A 44 5.61 5.99 8.19
C ALA A 44 4.35 5.41 7.53
N ILE A 45 3.49 4.74 8.30
CA ILE A 45 2.23 4.19 7.79
C ILE A 45 1.33 5.32 7.28
N LEU A 46 1.13 6.40 8.05
CA LEU A 46 0.33 7.54 7.62
C LEU A 46 0.85 8.13 6.30
N SER A 47 2.17 8.30 6.19
CA SER A 47 2.83 8.87 5.02
C SER A 47 2.65 7.99 3.78
N ILE A 48 2.92 6.68 3.90
CA ILE A 48 2.74 5.69 2.83
C ILE A 48 1.27 5.66 2.38
N LEU A 49 0.32 5.52 3.31
CA LEU A 49 -1.11 5.45 2.99
C LEU A 49 -1.62 6.75 2.36
N THR A 50 -1.18 7.90 2.86
CA THR A 50 -1.52 9.21 2.31
C THR A 50 -0.99 9.37 0.89
N LYS A 51 0.26 8.94 0.62
CA LYS A 51 0.85 9.02 -0.72
C LYS A 51 0.12 8.12 -1.72
N VAL A 52 -0.14 6.87 -1.35
CA VAL A 52 -0.90 5.91 -2.17
C VAL A 52 -2.29 6.46 -2.47
N TYR A 53 -3.01 6.95 -1.46
CA TYR A 53 -4.32 7.57 -1.63
C TYR A 53 -4.27 8.77 -2.58
N THR A 54 -3.36 9.72 -2.32
CA THR A 54 -3.26 10.97 -3.08
C THR A 54 -2.96 10.70 -4.55
N TYR A 55 -2.07 9.75 -4.85
CA TYR A 55 -1.77 9.38 -6.22
C TYR A 55 -2.99 8.75 -6.91
N ILE A 56 -3.58 7.70 -6.31
CA ILE A 56 -4.68 6.97 -6.95
C ILE A 56 -5.93 7.83 -7.11
N ALA A 57 -6.24 8.69 -6.13
CA ALA A 57 -7.38 9.61 -6.20
C ALA A 57 -7.23 10.68 -7.29
N ALA A 58 -6.00 10.99 -7.71
CA ALA A 58 -5.71 11.95 -8.78
C ALA A 58 -5.70 11.33 -10.19
N LEU A 59 -5.79 10.00 -10.30
CA LEU A 59 -5.77 9.34 -11.61
C LEU A 59 -7.07 9.56 -12.37
N SER A 60 -6.96 9.93 -13.64
CA SER A 60 -8.09 10.02 -14.58
C SER A 60 -8.59 8.65 -15.03
N SER A 61 -7.73 7.62 -14.95
CA SER A 61 -8.07 6.23 -15.25
C SER A 61 -7.83 5.37 -14.01
N PRO A 62 -8.80 4.54 -13.60
CA PRO A 62 -8.68 3.76 -12.38
C PRO A 62 -7.61 2.68 -12.51
N VAL A 63 -6.94 2.39 -11.40
CA VAL A 63 -6.06 1.21 -11.31
C VAL A 63 -6.93 -0.04 -11.36
N LEU A 64 -6.61 -0.95 -12.28
CA LEU A 64 -7.44 -2.12 -12.51
C LEU A 64 -7.40 -3.04 -11.29
N GLY A 65 -8.57 -3.31 -10.72
CA GLY A 65 -8.71 -4.20 -9.57
C GLY A 65 -8.13 -3.65 -8.26
N PHE A 66 -7.78 -2.37 -8.18
CA PHE A 66 -7.24 -1.77 -6.96
C PHE A 66 -7.87 -0.39 -6.75
N ALA A 67 -8.51 -0.22 -5.61
CA ALA A 67 -9.10 1.06 -5.22
C ALA A 67 -8.67 1.40 -3.80
N VAL A 68 -8.51 2.69 -3.54
CA VAL A 68 -8.25 3.21 -2.19
C VAL A 68 -9.22 4.33 -1.88
N SER A 69 -9.56 4.46 -0.61
CA SER A 69 -10.37 5.55 -0.12
C SER A 69 -9.84 6.06 1.21
N LYS A 70 -10.08 7.34 1.46
CA LYS A 70 -9.81 8.00 2.72
C LYS A 70 -11.14 8.52 3.25
N THR A 71 -11.51 8.13 4.47
CA THR A 71 -12.77 8.59 5.07
C THR A 71 -12.68 10.08 5.42
N THR A 72 -13.82 10.76 5.50
CA THR A 72 -13.83 12.08 6.15
C THR A 72 -13.33 11.94 7.59
N PRO A 73 -12.45 12.83 8.08
CA PRO A 73 -12.02 12.81 9.48
C PRO A 73 -13.23 12.88 10.42
N SER A 74 -13.25 12.02 11.44
CA SER A 74 -14.30 12.03 12.45
C SER A 74 -13.70 12.41 13.81
N GLY A 75 -14.34 13.33 14.54
CA GLY A 75 -13.91 13.71 15.89
C GLY A 75 -13.90 12.51 16.84
N ALA A 76 -12.82 12.36 17.60
CA ALA A 76 -12.65 11.32 18.61
C ALA A 76 -12.52 11.88 20.03
N ALA A 77 -11.89 13.05 20.18
CA ALA A 77 -11.83 13.85 21.40
C ALA A 77 -11.54 15.32 21.04
N LEU A 78 -11.37 16.20 22.03
CA LEU A 78 -10.88 17.55 21.79
C LEU A 78 -9.55 17.48 21.05
N ASP A 79 -9.45 18.19 19.92
CA ASP A 79 -8.27 18.26 19.05
C ASP A 79 -7.83 16.93 18.44
N VAL A 80 -8.65 15.88 18.57
CA VAL A 80 -8.29 14.54 18.11
C VAL A 80 -9.29 14.04 17.08
N VAL A 81 -8.78 13.62 15.93
CA VAL A 81 -9.58 13.07 14.83
C VAL A 81 -9.11 11.68 14.46
N ASN A 82 -10.04 10.83 14.03
CA ASN A 82 -9.73 9.55 13.41
C ASN A 82 -9.76 9.71 11.89
N GLN A 83 -8.71 9.23 11.23
CA GLN A 83 -8.57 9.18 9.78
C GLN A 83 -8.44 7.71 9.36
N SER A 84 -9.42 7.19 8.63
CA SER A 84 -9.34 5.82 8.10
C SER A 84 -8.92 5.81 6.64
N PHE A 85 -8.04 4.88 6.31
CA PHE A 85 -7.65 4.55 4.95
C PHE A 85 -8.15 3.14 4.65
N ASN A 86 -8.79 2.97 3.50
CA ASN A 86 -9.24 1.67 3.04
C ASN A 86 -8.61 1.35 1.69
N ALA A 87 -8.27 0.09 1.47
CA ALA A 87 -7.90 -0.43 0.17
C ALA A 87 -8.80 -1.61 -0.17
N THR A 88 -9.34 -1.62 -1.38
CA THR A 88 -10.10 -2.73 -1.94
C THR A 88 -9.33 -3.31 -3.11
N VAL A 89 -8.99 -4.59 -3.02
CA VAL A 89 -8.20 -5.31 -4.01
C VAL A 89 -9.02 -6.46 -4.57
N ASN A 90 -9.07 -6.54 -5.89
CA ASN A 90 -9.64 -7.65 -6.63
C ASN A 90 -8.51 -8.57 -7.10
N TYR A 91 -8.62 -9.84 -6.73
CA TYR A 91 -7.75 -10.92 -7.16
C TYR A 91 -8.47 -11.79 -8.18
N LEU A 92 -7.76 -12.15 -9.24
CA LEU A 92 -8.18 -13.16 -10.19
C LEU A 92 -7.67 -14.52 -9.72
N VAL A 93 -8.59 -15.45 -9.50
CA VAL A 93 -8.29 -16.87 -9.37
C VAL A 93 -8.38 -17.50 -10.75
N ASN A 94 -7.28 -18.09 -11.20
CA ASN A 94 -7.23 -18.86 -12.43
C ASN A 94 -7.21 -20.36 -12.08
N HIS A 95 -8.37 -21.00 -12.18
CA HIS A 95 -8.52 -22.43 -11.85
C HIS A 95 -7.79 -23.35 -12.83
N ALA A 96 -7.55 -22.90 -14.05
CA ALA A 96 -6.81 -23.68 -15.04
C ALA A 96 -5.29 -23.67 -14.76
N ALA A 97 -4.77 -22.57 -14.23
CA ALA A 97 -3.36 -22.41 -13.91
C ALA A 97 -3.03 -22.66 -12.42
N ASN A 98 -4.05 -22.85 -11.57
CA ASN A 98 -3.93 -22.92 -10.12
C ASN A 98 -3.19 -21.70 -9.52
N THR A 99 -3.48 -20.51 -10.03
CA THR A 99 -2.85 -19.27 -9.57
C THR A 99 -3.88 -18.28 -9.04
N VAL A 100 -3.42 -17.44 -8.12
CA VAL A 100 -4.13 -16.26 -7.63
C VAL A 100 -3.22 -15.06 -7.82
N GLY A 101 -3.74 -13.98 -8.39
CA GLY A 101 -2.93 -12.79 -8.66
C GLY A 101 -3.79 -11.56 -8.94
N PRO A 102 -3.17 -10.41 -9.24
CA PRO A 102 -3.91 -9.23 -9.66
C PRO A 102 -4.67 -9.52 -10.96
N VAL A 103 -5.78 -8.79 -11.17
CA VAL A 103 -6.50 -8.84 -12.43
C VAL A 103 -5.54 -8.44 -13.56
N PRO A 104 -5.36 -9.25 -14.61
CA PRO A 104 -4.34 -9.00 -15.63
C PRO A 104 -4.63 -7.68 -16.36
N VAL A 105 -3.58 -6.93 -16.68
CA VAL A 105 -3.68 -5.79 -17.60
C VAL A 105 -3.97 -6.33 -19.01
N PRO A 106 -4.86 -5.72 -19.79
CA PRO A 106 -5.09 -6.10 -21.19
C PRO A 106 -3.80 -5.96 -22.02
N GLY A 107 -3.49 -6.98 -22.81
CA GLY A 107 -2.29 -7.00 -23.67
C GLY A 107 -2.54 -6.51 -25.10
N SER A 108 -3.79 -6.25 -25.48
CA SER A 108 -4.20 -5.86 -26.83
C SER A 108 -5.46 -4.97 -26.82
N GLY A 109 -5.79 -4.38 -27.96
CA GLY A 109 -6.91 -3.45 -28.09
C GLY A 109 -6.56 -2.01 -27.67
N SER A 110 -7.57 -1.14 -27.63
CA SER A 110 -7.36 0.27 -27.24
C SER A 110 -7.06 0.43 -25.75
N ASN A 111 -7.37 -0.60 -24.95
CA ASN A 111 -7.08 -0.61 -23.52
C ASN A 111 -5.70 -1.20 -23.19
N ALA A 112 -4.91 -1.65 -24.18
CA ALA A 112 -3.64 -2.32 -23.96
C ALA A 112 -2.71 -1.52 -23.03
N GLY A 113 -2.19 -2.16 -21.99
CA GLY A 113 -1.29 -1.53 -21.02
C GLY A 113 -1.96 -0.64 -19.96
N LEU A 114 -3.27 -0.40 -20.03
CA LEU A 114 -3.97 0.46 -19.08
C LEU A 114 -4.35 -0.26 -17.77
N GLY A 115 -4.29 0.46 -16.66
CA GLY A 115 -4.73 -0.03 -15.35
C GLY A 115 -3.65 -0.71 -14.50
N GLY A 116 -2.38 -0.70 -14.94
CA GLY A 116 -1.24 -1.07 -14.10
C GLY A 116 -0.92 0.01 -13.05
N LEU A 117 -0.08 -0.34 -12.06
CA LEU A 117 0.38 0.60 -11.04
C LEU A 117 1.88 0.44 -10.77
N PRO A 118 2.74 1.27 -11.36
CA PRO A 118 4.18 1.28 -11.06
C PRO A 118 4.48 1.89 -9.68
N ILE A 119 5.46 1.32 -8.98
CA ILE A 119 5.94 1.85 -7.69
C ILE A 119 6.45 3.27 -7.87
N THR A 120 7.26 3.52 -8.91
CA THR A 120 7.86 4.84 -9.16
C THR A 120 6.84 5.91 -9.52
N SER A 121 5.64 5.53 -9.97
CA SER A 121 4.56 6.49 -10.21
C SER A 121 3.95 7.00 -8.90
N VAL A 122 3.79 6.11 -7.91
CA VAL A 122 3.30 6.50 -6.57
C VAL A 122 4.43 7.14 -5.75
N PHE A 123 5.62 6.56 -5.79
CA PHE A 123 6.80 6.94 -5.04
C PHE A 123 7.94 7.31 -5.99
N PRO A 124 8.01 8.57 -6.45
CA PRO A 124 9.08 9.01 -7.33
C PRO A 124 10.46 8.69 -6.74
N SER A 125 11.36 8.19 -7.59
CA SER A 125 12.72 7.77 -7.22
C SER A 125 12.80 6.59 -6.24
N ALA A 126 11.70 5.86 -6.00
CA ALA A 126 11.79 4.58 -5.31
C ALA A 126 12.68 3.60 -6.10
N ALA A 127 13.55 2.90 -5.38
CA ALA A 127 14.58 2.06 -5.97
C ALA A 127 14.61 0.68 -5.31
N LYS A 128 14.95 -0.32 -6.11
CA LYS A 128 15.22 -1.66 -5.58
C LYS A 128 16.63 -1.68 -4.99
N ILE A 129 16.75 -2.06 -3.73
CA ILE A 129 18.02 -2.13 -3.00
C ILE A 129 18.29 -3.60 -2.66
N ALA A 130 19.51 -4.06 -2.92
CA ALA A 130 19.96 -5.39 -2.50
C ALA A 130 20.31 -5.37 -1.01
N ALA A 131 20.31 -6.53 -0.36
CA ALA A 131 20.86 -6.64 1.00
C ALA A 131 22.32 -6.15 1.02
N SER A 132 22.71 -5.43 2.07
CA SER A 132 23.98 -4.71 2.16
C SER A 132 24.21 -3.63 1.08
N GLY A 133 23.16 -3.24 0.35
CA GLY A 133 23.20 -2.15 -0.62
C GLY A 133 23.18 -0.78 0.06
N SER A 134 23.81 0.21 -0.57
CA SER A 134 23.79 1.58 -0.06
C SER A 134 22.43 2.25 -0.29
N VAL A 135 21.99 3.03 0.71
CA VAL A 135 20.90 4.00 0.57
C VAL A 135 21.47 5.39 0.66
N SER A 136 21.08 6.27 -0.26
CA SER A 136 21.73 7.55 -0.50
C SER A 136 21.25 8.69 0.40
N GLY A 137 20.30 8.45 1.30
CA GLY A 137 19.74 9.45 2.19
C GLY A 137 18.55 8.92 2.97
N ALA A 138 17.84 9.83 3.64
CA ALA A 138 16.68 9.50 4.46
C ALA A 138 15.54 8.85 3.67
N GLY A 139 14.83 7.92 4.30
CA GLY A 139 13.68 7.23 3.72
C GLY A 139 13.35 5.93 4.44
N ILE A 140 12.53 5.11 3.77
CA ILE A 140 12.05 3.84 4.31
C ILE A 140 12.33 2.75 3.30
N LEU A 141 13.01 1.68 3.72
CA LEU A 141 13.09 0.45 2.95
C LEU A 141 12.03 -0.53 3.44
N ILE A 142 11.25 -1.03 2.50
CA ILE A 142 10.28 -2.09 2.73
C ILE A 142 10.93 -3.40 2.29
N PRO A 143 11.31 -4.30 3.22
CA PRO A 143 11.93 -5.56 2.87
C PRO A 143 10.97 -6.43 2.06
N THR A 144 11.48 -7.04 0.98
CA THR A 144 10.64 -7.92 0.16
C THR A 144 10.33 -9.23 0.88
N SER A 145 11.23 -9.69 1.75
CA SER A 145 11.04 -10.86 2.63
C SER A 145 9.79 -10.74 3.50
N GLU A 146 9.45 -9.52 3.93
CA GLU A 146 8.25 -9.22 4.71
C GLU A 146 6.98 -9.22 3.84
N LEU A 147 7.08 -8.91 2.55
CA LEU A 147 5.92 -8.83 1.64
C LEU A 147 5.62 -10.14 0.90
N THR A 148 6.61 -11.01 0.67
CA THR A 148 6.43 -12.30 -0.02
C THR A 148 5.33 -13.17 0.61
N PRO A 149 5.22 -13.31 1.95
CA PRO A 149 4.13 -14.05 2.59
C PRO A 149 2.73 -13.52 2.26
N TYR A 150 2.63 -12.25 1.85
CA TYR A 150 1.37 -11.58 1.48
C TYR A 150 1.13 -11.55 -0.04
N GLY A 151 1.92 -12.30 -0.82
CA GLY A 151 1.75 -12.43 -2.27
C GLY A 151 2.46 -11.38 -3.11
N SER A 152 3.45 -10.67 -2.56
CA SER A 152 4.38 -9.86 -3.37
C SER A 152 5.22 -10.76 -4.29
N PRO A 153 5.60 -10.27 -5.48
CA PRO A 153 6.68 -10.90 -6.24
C PRO A 153 7.98 -10.92 -5.44
N ASP A 154 8.82 -11.92 -5.72
CA ASP A 154 10.19 -11.97 -5.21
C ASP A 154 11.02 -10.78 -5.67
N GLN A 155 12.07 -10.46 -4.92
CA GLN A 155 12.93 -9.29 -5.17
C GLN A 155 13.47 -9.24 -6.59
N ALA A 156 13.82 -10.39 -7.18
CA ALA A 156 14.30 -10.46 -8.56
C ALA A 156 13.23 -10.00 -9.57
N ALA A 157 11.96 -10.32 -9.33
CA ALA A 157 10.83 -10.03 -10.21
C ALA A 157 10.25 -8.62 -10.02
N ILE A 158 10.55 -7.93 -8.92
CA ILE A 158 10.13 -6.54 -8.72
C ILE A 158 10.81 -5.63 -9.75
N ASN A 159 9.99 -4.92 -10.51
CA ASN A 159 10.37 -3.82 -11.38
C ASN A 159 9.55 -2.58 -11.01
N ALA A 160 10.20 -1.62 -10.34
CA ALA A 160 9.53 -0.44 -9.81
C ALA A 160 8.88 0.45 -10.89
N GLY A 161 9.33 0.37 -12.15
CA GLY A 161 8.76 1.10 -13.29
C GLY A 161 7.67 0.35 -14.06
N ALA A 162 7.36 -0.89 -13.69
CA ALA A 162 6.32 -1.71 -14.33
C ALA A 162 5.14 -1.96 -13.39
N ASP A 163 4.10 -2.64 -13.90
CA ASP A 163 2.93 -3.00 -13.09
C ASP A 163 3.33 -3.76 -11.81
N SER A 164 3.06 -3.13 -10.67
CA SER A 164 3.45 -3.60 -9.34
C SER A 164 2.25 -3.74 -8.40
N ARG A 165 1.04 -3.94 -8.94
CA ARG A 165 -0.19 -4.07 -8.14
C ARG A 165 -0.14 -5.19 -7.10
N SER A 166 0.55 -6.30 -7.38
CA SER A 166 0.80 -7.37 -6.40
C SER A 166 1.62 -6.87 -5.21
N TRP A 167 2.70 -6.12 -5.46
CA TRP A 167 3.52 -5.48 -4.42
C TRP A 167 2.70 -4.50 -3.57
N PHE A 168 1.89 -3.63 -4.21
CA PHE A 168 1.00 -2.72 -3.47
C PHE A 168 -0.04 -3.46 -2.64
N SER A 169 -0.63 -4.53 -3.18
CA SER A 169 -1.62 -5.33 -2.45
C SER A 169 -1.00 -6.05 -1.24
N ALA A 170 0.22 -6.57 -1.40
CA ALA A 170 0.99 -7.19 -0.33
C ALA A 170 1.39 -6.17 0.74
N LEU A 171 1.83 -4.97 0.32
CA LEU A 171 2.12 -3.87 1.23
C LEU A 171 0.89 -3.48 2.05
N MET A 172 -0.26 -3.24 1.41
CA MET A 172 -1.48 -2.86 2.12
C MET A 172 -1.91 -3.93 3.13
N LEU A 173 -1.80 -5.20 2.75
CA LEU A 173 -2.10 -6.31 3.64
C LEU A 173 -1.09 -6.39 4.80
N TYR A 174 0.21 -6.26 4.53
CA TYR A 174 1.28 -6.25 5.53
C TYR A 174 1.11 -5.11 6.54
N LEU A 175 0.91 -3.88 6.08
CA LEU A 175 0.67 -2.72 6.94
C LEU A 175 -0.57 -2.95 7.81
N THR A 176 -1.62 -3.57 7.27
CA THR A 176 -2.83 -3.85 8.04
C THR A 176 -2.61 -4.98 9.07
N ASP A 177 -1.90 -6.05 8.69
CA ASP A 177 -1.71 -7.26 9.49
C ASP A 177 -0.61 -7.14 10.56
N GLN A 178 0.41 -6.32 10.33
CA GLN A 178 1.59 -6.25 11.20
C GLN A 178 1.76 -4.92 11.94
N ALA A 179 1.07 -3.86 11.54
CA ALA A 179 1.14 -2.59 12.26
C ALA A 179 0.70 -2.70 13.72
N SER A 180 1.43 -2.03 14.58
CA SER A 180 1.21 -2.04 16.01
C SER A 180 -0.04 -1.22 16.32
N ALA A 181 -1.16 -1.89 16.64
CA ALA A 181 -2.37 -1.21 17.10
C ALA A 181 -2.22 -0.79 18.57
N ARG A 182 -2.80 0.34 18.93
CA ARG A 182 -2.82 0.89 20.28
C ARG A 182 -3.44 -0.13 21.25
N THR A 183 -2.74 -0.38 22.34
CA THR A 183 -3.24 -1.16 23.48
C THR A 183 -2.82 -0.49 24.78
N ALA A 184 -3.16 -1.07 25.93
CA ALA A 184 -2.71 -0.58 27.23
C ALA A 184 -1.18 -0.59 27.40
N SER A 185 -0.46 -1.44 26.65
CA SER A 185 1.00 -1.59 26.74
C SER A 185 1.74 -1.21 25.46
N VAL A 186 1.04 -0.82 24.40
CA VAL A 186 1.62 -0.45 23.10
C VAL A 186 1.17 0.95 22.74
N ALA A 187 2.13 1.88 22.75
CA ALA A 187 1.91 3.23 22.25
C ALA A 187 1.81 3.20 20.72
N SER A 188 0.70 3.71 20.18
CA SER A 188 0.49 3.81 18.74
C SER A 188 -0.59 4.83 18.40
N ALA A 189 -0.51 5.40 17.20
CA ALA A 189 -1.60 6.18 16.63
C ALA A 189 -2.66 5.32 15.93
N ILE A 190 -2.37 4.05 15.68
CA ILE A 190 -3.31 3.15 15.01
C ILE A 190 -4.30 2.63 16.04
N VAL A 191 -5.56 3.08 15.94
CA VAL A 191 -6.61 2.72 16.89
C VAL A 191 -7.40 1.49 16.46
N SER A 192 -7.45 1.22 15.15
CA SER A 192 -8.05 -0.01 14.62
C SER A 192 -7.44 -0.37 13.28
N ARG A 193 -7.45 -1.67 12.99
CA ARG A 193 -7.07 -2.24 11.70
C ARG A 193 -7.95 -3.45 11.44
N SER A 194 -8.31 -3.68 10.18
CA SER A 194 -9.17 -4.80 9.82
C SER A 194 -8.84 -5.34 8.44
N ILE A 195 -8.88 -6.66 8.33
CA ILE A 195 -8.71 -7.39 7.09
C ILE A 195 -10.05 -8.06 6.82
N GLY A 196 -10.75 -7.60 5.79
CA GLY A 196 -12.02 -8.17 5.36
C GLY A 196 -11.88 -9.60 4.86
N SER A 197 -12.95 -10.37 5.06
CA SER A 197 -13.12 -11.68 4.45
C SER A 197 -13.09 -11.57 2.93
N ALA A 198 -12.60 -12.62 2.28
CA ALA A 198 -12.58 -12.69 0.84
C ALA A 198 -14.00 -12.98 0.32
N THR A 199 -14.51 -12.14 -0.58
CA THR A 199 -15.84 -12.29 -1.16
C THR A 199 -15.75 -12.56 -2.65
N GLY A 200 -16.46 -13.58 -3.14
CA GLY A 200 -16.58 -13.83 -4.56
C GLY A 200 -17.43 -12.75 -5.22
N THR A 201 -16.98 -12.22 -6.35
CA THR A 201 -17.70 -11.19 -7.10
C THR A 201 -17.83 -11.59 -8.57
N SER A 202 -18.87 -11.09 -9.23
CA SER A 202 -19.04 -11.26 -10.68
C SER A 202 -18.10 -10.33 -11.42
N PHE A 203 -17.57 -10.78 -12.56
CA PHE A 203 -16.82 -9.91 -13.46
C PHE A 203 -17.70 -8.77 -13.98
N PRO A 204 -17.24 -7.50 -13.91
CA PRO A 204 -17.89 -6.41 -14.63
C PRO A 204 -17.92 -6.70 -16.14
N ALA A 205 -19.04 -6.40 -16.80
CA ALA A 205 -19.19 -6.71 -18.23
C ALA A 205 -18.11 -6.06 -19.11
N SER A 206 -17.65 -4.85 -18.75
CA SER A 206 -16.56 -4.14 -19.44
C SER A 206 -15.21 -4.83 -19.30
N TRP A 207 -15.00 -5.66 -18.28
CA TRP A 207 -13.73 -6.36 -18.06
C TRP A 207 -13.56 -7.56 -18.96
N ILE A 208 -14.64 -8.12 -19.50
CA ILE A 208 -14.63 -9.43 -20.17
C ILE A 208 -15.10 -9.34 -21.63
N GLN A 209 -15.08 -8.15 -22.24
CA GLN A 209 -15.49 -7.97 -23.63
C GLN A 209 -14.63 -8.83 -24.57
N ALA A 210 -15.22 -9.34 -25.65
CA ALA A 210 -14.54 -10.25 -26.56
C ALA A 210 -13.40 -9.58 -27.37
N THR A 211 -13.50 -8.28 -27.66
CA THR A 211 -12.62 -7.58 -28.59
C THR A 211 -11.78 -6.47 -27.94
N ASN A 212 -12.22 -5.89 -26.83
CA ASN A 212 -11.50 -4.80 -26.16
C ASN A 212 -11.79 -4.77 -24.64
N PRO A 213 -11.50 -5.85 -23.91
CA PRO A 213 -11.74 -5.88 -22.48
C PRO A 213 -10.90 -4.82 -21.75
N VAL A 214 -11.45 -4.22 -20.70
CA VAL A 214 -10.70 -3.33 -19.78
C VAL A 214 -9.71 -4.13 -18.92
N SER A 215 -9.90 -5.45 -18.84
CA SER A 215 -8.97 -6.38 -18.21
C SER A 215 -8.32 -7.29 -19.24
N GLY A 216 -7.28 -8.02 -18.88
CA GLY A 216 -6.71 -9.11 -19.70
C GLY A 216 -7.53 -10.41 -19.65
N VAL A 217 -8.81 -10.35 -19.30
CA VAL A 217 -9.71 -11.50 -19.24
C VAL A 217 -10.67 -11.45 -20.43
N LEU A 218 -10.75 -12.53 -21.21
CA LEU A 218 -11.73 -12.67 -22.28
C LEU A 218 -12.99 -13.38 -21.77
N LEU A 219 -14.15 -13.08 -22.38
CA LEU A 219 -15.43 -13.72 -22.04
C LEU A 219 -15.35 -15.25 -22.02
N ALA A 220 -14.64 -15.82 -22.99
CA ALA A 220 -14.49 -17.27 -23.14
C ALA A 220 -13.72 -17.93 -21.98
N ASP A 221 -12.92 -17.17 -21.24
CA ASP A 221 -12.13 -17.67 -20.12
C ASP A 221 -12.84 -17.56 -18.77
N VAL A 222 -13.96 -16.83 -18.70
CA VAL A 222 -14.72 -16.62 -17.45
C VAL A 222 -15.11 -17.94 -16.76
N PRO A 223 -15.53 -19.02 -17.46
CA PRO A 223 -15.84 -20.28 -16.79
C PRO A 223 -14.66 -20.93 -16.04
N LYS A 224 -13.43 -20.53 -16.34
CA LYS A 224 -12.19 -21.06 -15.72
C LYS A 224 -11.59 -20.09 -14.70
N ARG A 225 -12.28 -18.98 -14.42
CA ARG A 225 -11.75 -17.89 -13.60
C ARG A 225 -12.78 -17.43 -12.58
N SER A 226 -12.31 -16.98 -11.43
CA SER A 226 -13.16 -16.34 -10.41
C SER A 226 -12.53 -15.03 -9.98
N LEU A 227 -13.37 -14.08 -9.59
CA LEU A 227 -12.95 -12.81 -9.03
C LEU A 227 -13.22 -12.83 -7.53
N ILE A 228 -12.23 -12.48 -6.75
CA ILE A 228 -12.33 -12.37 -5.30
C ILE A 228 -11.94 -10.97 -4.89
N THR A 229 -12.76 -10.35 -4.05
CA THR A 229 -12.50 -9.02 -3.49
C THR A 229 -12.09 -9.15 -2.03
N ARG A 230 -11.11 -8.34 -1.62
CA ARG A 230 -10.75 -8.12 -0.21
C ARG A 230 -10.65 -6.64 0.07
N THR A 231 -11.02 -6.26 1.28
CA THR A 231 -10.86 -4.89 1.77
C THR A 231 -9.97 -4.89 3.00
N PHE A 232 -9.08 -3.91 3.07
CA PHE A 232 -8.18 -3.66 4.19
C PHE A 232 -8.48 -2.27 4.72
N SER A 233 -8.43 -2.09 6.03
CA SER A 233 -8.65 -0.79 6.66
C SER A 233 -7.67 -0.56 7.79
N VAL A 234 -7.11 0.64 7.85
CA VAL A 234 -6.29 1.13 8.96
C VAL A 234 -6.84 2.49 9.39
N THR A 235 -7.14 2.64 10.67
CA THR A 235 -7.59 3.89 11.28
C THR A 235 -6.48 4.46 12.14
N ILE A 236 -6.03 5.66 11.76
CA ILE A 236 -4.98 6.40 12.45
C ILE A 236 -5.61 7.58 13.15
N GLN A 237 -5.22 7.81 14.40
CA GLN A 237 -5.65 8.94 15.18
C GLN A 237 -4.64 10.07 15.08
N LEU A 238 -5.12 11.25 14.73
CA LEU A 238 -4.35 12.47 14.58
C LEU A 238 -4.72 13.46 15.69
N LEU A 239 -3.74 14.24 16.14
CA LEU A 239 -3.86 15.34 17.09
C LEU A 239 -3.59 16.65 16.34
N LEU A 240 -4.48 17.62 16.50
CA LEU A 240 -4.31 18.98 16.02
C LEU A 240 -3.39 19.73 16.98
N ASP A 241 -2.28 20.24 16.48
CA ASP A 241 -1.55 21.29 17.16
C ASP A 241 -2.28 22.62 16.95
N GLN A 242 -2.85 23.15 18.03
CA GLN A 242 -3.62 24.39 17.99
C GLN A 242 -2.77 25.63 17.66
N ALA A 243 -1.46 25.59 17.92
CA ALA A 243 -0.58 26.72 17.63
C ALA A 243 -0.23 26.79 16.14
N THR A 244 0.07 25.65 15.52
CA THR A 244 0.47 25.57 14.11
C THR A 244 -0.70 25.29 13.17
N GLN A 245 -1.84 24.84 13.70
CA GLN A 245 -3.00 24.34 12.94
C GLN A 245 -2.65 23.14 12.04
N GLU A 246 -1.65 22.36 12.44
CA GLU A 246 -1.21 21.16 11.74
C GLU A 246 -1.66 19.89 12.49
N PHE A 247 -1.90 18.81 11.75
CA PHE A 247 -2.22 17.51 12.33
C PHE A 247 -0.98 16.64 12.40
N ASP A 248 -0.75 16.03 13.55
CA ASP A 248 0.26 15.00 13.74
C ASP A 248 -0.33 13.70 14.29
N VAL A 249 0.39 12.59 14.20
CA VAL A 249 -0.03 11.30 14.76
C VAL A 249 -0.10 11.36 16.29
N ARG A 250 -1.20 10.85 16.84
CA ARG A 250 -1.37 10.72 18.30
C ARG A 250 -0.86 9.36 18.78
N SER A 251 0.44 9.23 18.99
CA SER A 251 1.03 7.99 19.53
C SER A 251 0.95 7.95 21.06
N VAL A 252 -0.03 7.21 21.60
CA VAL A 252 -0.25 7.03 23.04
C VAL A 252 -0.73 5.61 23.32
N THR A 253 -0.71 5.16 24.57
CA THR A 253 -1.37 3.92 25.03
C THR A 253 -2.88 4.14 25.20
N ALA A 254 -3.65 3.04 25.27
CA ALA A 254 -5.10 3.07 25.47
C ALA A 254 -5.52 3.54 26.86
#